data_AF-A0A2G9R6U1-F1
#
_entry.id   AF-A0A2G9R6U1-F1
#
_cell.length_a   1.000
_cell.length_b   1.000
_cell.length_c   1.000
_cell.angle_alpha   90.00
_cell.angle_beta   90.00
_cell.angle_gamma   90.00
#
_symmetry.space_group_name_H-M   'P 1'
#
loop_
_entity.id
_entity.type
_entity.pdbx_description
1 polymer ?
#
loop_
_entity_poly.entity_id
_entity_poly.type
_entity_poly.pdbx_seq_one_letter_code
_entity_poly.pdbx_strand_id
1 'polypeptide(L)'
;MVETAKSGKMKIMIGNGQNLVDFTYVENVVHGHILAAEYLQKDSPLCGKAYHITNDEPLPFWTFISRVLTGLNYDAPKYKIPYWLAYYLALFLSFLVFILSPVIKIKPTFTPMRVALAGTYHYYSCERAKKDMAYKPVVSLDQAIERTVQSYPHLRRAS
;
A
#
# COMPACT_ATOMS: atom_id res chain seq x y z
N MET A 1 -2.18 -0.57 10.06
CA MET A 1 -2.32 0.88 9.80
C MET A 1 -3.15 1.56 10.87
N VAL A 2 -4.43 1.22 11.02
CA VAL A 2 -5.32 1.88 12.01
C VAL A 2 -4.80 1.77 13.44
N GLU A 3 -4.27 0.62 13.86
CA GLU A 3 -3.63 0.46 15.19
C GLU A 3 -2.43 1.41 15.39
N THR A 4 -1.63 1.61 14.34
CA THR A 4 -0.51 2.56 14.34
C THR A 4 -0.99 4.00 14.45
N ALA A 5 -2.14 4.32 13.85
CA ALA A 5 -2.80 5.61 13.98
C ALA A 5 -3.39 5.83 15.38
N LYS A 6 -4.09 4.83 15.93
CA LYS A 6 -4.63 4.82 17.30
C LYS A 6 -3.52 5.01 18.36
N SER A 7 -2.35 4.42 18.14
CA SER A 7 -1.17 4.60 19.02
C SER A 7 -0.40 5.90 18.79
N GLY A 8 -0.84 6.77 17.89
CA GLY A 8 -0.21 8.06 17.59
C GLY A 8 1.12 7.99 16.81
N LYS A 9 1.57 6.78 16.45
CA LYS A 9 2.86 6.53 15.78
C LYS A 9 2.83 6.82 14.28
N MET A 10 1.64 6.92 13.68
CA MET A 10 1.46 7.20 12.25
C MET A 10 1.73 8.68 11.85
N LYS A 11 2.14 9.52 12.80
CA LYS A 11 2.41 10.95 12.56
C LYS A 11 3.73 11.21 11.82
N ILE A 12 4.57 10.18 11.67
CA ILE A 12 5.93 10.27 11.12
C ILE A 12 5.97 9.67 9.72
N MET A 13 6.38 10.49 8.76
CA MET A 13 6.68 10.15 7.37
C MET A 13 8.15 9.82 7.20
N ILE A 14 8.44 8.71 6.53
CA ILE A 14 9.80 8.28 6.19
C ILE A 14 10.17 8.87 4.84
N GLY A 15 11.33 9.52 4.76
CA GLY A 15 11.84 10.13 3.55
C GLY A 15 11.18 11.46 3.20
N ASN A 16 11.24 11.84 1.91
CA ASN A 16 10.70 13.12 1.42
C ASN A 16 9.18 13.09 1.18
N GLY A 17 8.57 11.91 1.21
CA GLY A 17 7.14 11.70 1.00
C GLY A 17 6.74 11.52 -0.46
N GLN A 18 7.68 11.38 -1.39
CA GLN A 18 7.43 11.30 -2.84
C GLN A 18 7.40 9.87 -3.39
N ASN A 19 7.52 8.85 -2.55
CA ASN A 19 7.55 7.46 -2.97
C ASN A 19 6.20 7.05 -3.60
N LEU A 20 6.17 6.98 -4.92
CA LEU A 20 5.00 6.51 -5.68
C LEU A 20 4.83 5.02 -5.48
N VAL A 21 3.58 4.66 -5.20
CA VAL A 21 3.15 3.28 -5.04
C VAL A 21 1.82 3.08 -5.76
N ASP A 22 1.52 1.84 -6.07
CA ASP A 22 0.25 1.45 -6.66
C ASP A 22 -0.69 0.88 -5.59
N PHE A 23 -1.95 1.32 -5.61
CA PHE A 23 -2.99 0.83 -4.71
C PHE A 23 -4.15 0.34 -5.54
N THR A 24 -4.35 -0.97 -5.59
CA THR A 24 -5.41 -1.55 -6.42
C THR A 24 -6.61 -1.92 -5.57
N TYR A 25 -7.78 -1.38 -5.92
CA TYR A 25 -9.03 -1.74 -5.27
C TYR A 25 -9.48 -3.14 -5.67
N VAL A 26 -10.11 -3.87 -4.75
CA VAL A 26 -10.46 -5.30 -4.94
C VAL A 26 -11.38 -5.52 -6.14
N GLU A 27 -12.33 -4.62 -6.40
CA GLU A 27 -13.21 -4.74 -7.57
C GLU A 27 -12.44 -4.62 -8.90
N ASN A 28 -11.38 -3.80 -8.96
CA ASN A 28 -10.53 -3.71 -10.14
C ASN A 28 -9.70 -4.99 -10.35
N VAL A 29 -9.24 -5.61 -9.25
CA VAL A 29 -8.57 -6.93 -9.30
C VAL A 29 -9.53 -7.98 -9.84
N VAL A 30 -10.74 -8.04 -9.32
CA VAL A 30 -11.78 -8.99 -9.75
C VAL A 30 -12.14 -8.75 -11.22
N HIS A 31 -12.31 -7.50 -11.63
CA HIS A 31 -12.57 -7.15 -13.03
C HIS A 31 -11.47 -7.66 -13.97
N GLY A 32 -10.19 -7.51 -13.60
CA GLY A 32 -9.08 -8.06 -14.35
C GLY A 32 -9.12 -9.60 -14.46
N HIS A 33 -9.58 -10.30 -13.42
CA HIS A 33 -9.75 -11.76 -13.48
C HIS A 33 -10.91 -12.18 -14.39
N ILE A 34 -12.03 -11.45 -14.38
CA ILE A 34 -13.16 -11.70 -15.26
C ILE A 34 -12.72 -11.54 -16.72
N LEU A 35 -12.05 -10.42 -17.05
CA LEU A 35 -11.50 -10.21 -18.38
C LEU A 35 -10.50 -11.29 -18.78
N ALA A 36 -9.60 -11.69 -17.86
CA ALA A 36 -8.70 -12.79 -18.14
C ALA A 36 -9.47 -14.08 -18.48
N ALA A 37 -10.55 -14.41 -17.77
CA ALA A 37 -11.36 -15.58 -18.06
C ALA A 37 -12.11 -15.49 -19.41
N GLU A 38 -12.61 -14.31 -19.78
CA GLU A 38 -13.33 -14.07 -21.03
C GLU A 38 -12.41 -14.12 -22.26
N TYR A 39 -11.21 -13.56 -22.14
CA TYR A 39 -10.26 -13.43 -23.26
C TYR A 39 -9.26 -14.61 -23.33
N LEU A 40 -9.22 -15.49 -22.33
CA LEU A 40 -8.37 -16.68 -22.34
C LEU A 40 -9.01 -17.80 -23.18
N GLN A 41 -8.79 -17.71 -24.48
CA GLN A 41 -9.18 -18.72 -25.47
C GLN A 41 -7.95 -19.33 -26.14
N LYS A 42 -8.16 -20.45 -26.86
CA LYS A 42 -7.11 -21.06 -27.69
C LYS A 42 -6.55 -20.00 -28.64
N ASP A 43 -5.22 -19.92 -28.74
CA ASP A 43 -4.48 -18.94 -29.53
C ASP A 43 -4.61 -17.46 -29.07
N SER A 44 -5.19 -17.21 -27.89
CA SER A 44 -5.22 -15.89 -27.28
C SER A 44 -3.81 -15.37 -26.95
N PRO A 45 -3.56 -14.05 -27.10
CA PRO A 45 -2.30 -13.45 -26.65
C PRO A 45 -2.07 -13.60 -25.14
N LEU A 46 -3.09 -13.94 -24.33
CA LEU A 46 -2.99 -14.13 -22.88
C LEU A 46 -2.28 -15.43 -22.48
N CYS A 47 -2.31 -16.45 -23.34
CA CYS A 47 -1.81 -17.78 -23.01
C CYS A 47 -0.31 -17.76 -22.66
N GLY A 48 0.03 -18.30 -21.49
CA GLY A 48 1.42 -18.44 -21.02
C GLY A 48 2.08 -17.11 -20.59
N LYS A 49 1.31 -16.03 -20.42
CA LYS A 49 1.84 -14.71 -20.04
C LYS A 49 1.36 -14.28 -18.66
N ALA A 50 2.26 -13.63 -17.92
CA ALA A 50 1.92 -12.94 -16.67
C ALA A 50 1.49 -11.49 -16.94
N TYR A 51 0.51 -11.02 -16.17
CA TYR A 51 -0.07 -9.68 -16.26
C TYR A 51 -0.11 -9.03 -14.88
N HIS A 52 0.12 -7.71 -14.82
CA HIS A 52 -0.15 -6.92 -13.63
C HIS A 52 -1.50 -6.23 -13.78
N ILE A 53 -2.33 -6.35 -12.75
CA ILE A 53 -3.59 -5.63 -12.62
C ILE A 53 -3.37 -4.53 -11.59
N THR A 54 -3.63 -3.29 -12.00
CA THR A 54 -3.39 -2.12 -11.16
C THR A 54 -4.51 -1.09 -11.28
N ASN A 55 -4.49 -0.04 -10.45
CA ASN A 55 -5.48 1.04 -10.51
C ASN A 55 -5.15 2.10 -11.56
N ASP A 56 -3.99 2.00 -12.22
CA ASP A 56 -3.49 2.94 -13.22
C ASP A 56 -3.37 4.41 -12.73
N GLU A 57 -3.37 4.60 -11.41
CA GLU A 57 -3.37 5.89 -10.74
C GLU A 57 -2.29 5.89 -9.63
N PRO A 58 -0.99 5.80 -9.99
CA PRO A 58 0.09 5.77 -8.99
C PRO A 58 0.09 7.08 -8.19
N LEU A 59 0.14 6.95 -6.86
CA LEU A 59 0.17 8.11 -5.97
C LEU A 59 1.17 7.93 -4.83
N PRO A 60 1.70 9.04 -4.28
CA PRO A 60 2.62 8.94 -3.16
C PRO A 60 2.00 8.20 -1.98
N PHE A 61 2.74 7.26 -1.40
CA PHE A 61 2.28 6.43 -0.27
C PHE A 61 1.71 7.27 0.88
N TRP A 62 2.40 8.35 1.24
CA TRP A 62 1.98 9.22 2.34
C TRP A 62 0.72 10.02 2.02
N THR A 63 0.46 10.32 0.74
CA THR A 63 -0.81 10.92 0.30
C THR A 63 -1.95 9.93 0.47
N PHE A 64 -1.78 8.65 0.09
CA PHE A 64 -2.78 7.60 0.33
C PHE A 64 -3.11 7.47 1.82
N ILE A 65 -2.07 7.31 2.64
CA ILE A 65 -2.21 7.20 4.09
C ILE A 65 -2.95 8.40 4.66
N SER A 66 -2.60 9.61 4.23
CA SER A 66 -3.28 10.84 4.66
C SER A 66 -4.78 10.80 4.34
N ARG A 67 -5.16 10.47 3.10
CA ARG A 67 -6.57 10.40 2.67
C ARG A 67 -7.38 9.39 3.47
N VAL A 68 -6.83 8.21 3.73
CA VAL A 68 -7.51 7.17 4.52
C VAL A 68 -7.64 7.58 6.00
N LEU A 69 -6.59 8.17 6.59
CA LEU A 69 -6.63 8.61 7.99
C LEU A 69 -7.60 9.74 8.22
N THR A 70 -7.60 10.77 7.36
CA THR A 70 -8.54 11.89 7.48
C THR A 70 -9.97 11.41 7.26
N GLY A 71 -10.22 10.49 6.33
CA GLY A 71 -11.53 9.86 6.15
C GLY A 71 -12.02 9.09 7.39
N LEU A 72 -11.09 8.54 8.19
CA LEU A 72 -11.38 7.85 9.46
C LEU A 72 -11.34 8.77 10.69
N ASN A 73 -11.24 10.09 10.51
CA ASN A 73 -11.15 11.10 11.58
C ASN A 73 -9.86 11.03 12.44
N TYR A 74 -8.75 10.60 11.84
CA TYR A 74 -7.42 10.63 12.46
C TYR A 74 -6.57 11.78 11.91
N ASP A 75 -5.54 12.16 12.67
CA ASP A 75 -4.55 13.14 12.23
C ASP A 75 -3.73 12.60 11.04
N ALA A 76 -3.58 13.43 10.01
CA ALA A 76 -2.65 13.15 8.92
C ALA A 76 -1.19 13.12 9.42
N PRO A 77 -0.29 12.35 8.76
CA PRO A 77 1.14 12.39 9.04
C PRO A 77 1.70 13.80 8.78
N LYS A 78 2.51 14.33 9.71
CA LYS A 78 3.03 15.72 9.64
C LYS A 78 4.54 15.81 9.75
N TYR A 79 5.16 14.93 10.52
CA TYR A 79 6.61 14.96 10.76
C TYR A 79 7.32 14.15 9.69
N LYS A 80 8.50 14.58 9.27
CA LYS A 80 9.34 13.85 8.32
C LYS A 80 10.63 13.42 9.01
N ILE A 81 11.08 12.20 8.76
CA ILE A 81 12.40 11.73 9.16
C ILE A 81 13.20 11.33 7.90
N PRO A 82 14.49 11.68 7.82
CA PRO A 82 15.33 11.24 6.72
C PRO A 82 15.36 9.71 6.59
N TYR A 83 15.34 9.20 5.35
CA TYR A 83 15.32 7.76 5.09
C TYR A 83 16.50 7.03 5.73
N TRP A 84 17.72 7.57 5.61
CA TRP A 84 18.92 6.97 6.18
C TRP A 84 18.77 6.80 7.70
N LEU A 85 18.26 7.81 8.40
CA LEU A 85 18.05 7.77 9.85
C LEU A 85 17.04 6.68 10.22
N ALA A 86 15.90 6.63 9.53
CA ALA A 86 14.89 5.60 9.72
C ALA A 86 15.46 4.19 9.48
N TYR A 87 16.30 4.04 8.46
CA TYR A 87 16.89 2.76 8.07
C TYR A 87 17.90 2.25 9.09
N TYR A 88 18.83 3.10 9.55
CA TYR A 88 19.79 2.71 10.59
C TYR A 88 19.12 2.44 11.94
N LEU A 89 18.09 3.21 12.32
CA LEU A 89 17.28 2.91 13.50
C LEU A 89 16.61 1.54 13.39
N ALA A 90 16.08 1.19 12.21
CA ALA A 90 15.45 -0.10 11.99
C ALA A 90 16.45 -1.26 12.05
N LEU A 91 17.65 -1.08 11.51
CA LEU A 91 18.74 -2.06 11.61
C LEU A 91 19.15 -2.28 13.06
N PHE A 92 19.37 -1.19 13.80
CA PHE A 92 19.73 -1.25 15.21
C PHE A 92 18.66 -1.96 16.06
N LEU A 93 17.39 -1.61 15.87
CA LEU A 93 16.27 -2.28 16.56
C LEU A 93 16.16 -3.76 16.19
N SER A 94 16.38 -4.11 14.92
CA SER A 94 16.36 -5.50 14.48
C SER A 94 17.50 -6.31 15.10
N PHE A 95 18.68 -5.71 15.23
CA PHE A 95 19.82 -6.31 15.89
C PHE A 95 19.57 -6.52 17.39
N LEU A 96 19.00 -5.54 18.09
CA LEU A 96 18.61 -5.70 19.50
C LEU A 96 17.56 -6.80 19.68
N VAL A 97 16.53 -6.84 18.83
CA VAL A 97 15.51 -7.89 18.86
C VAL A 97 16.12 -9.26 18.59
N PHE A 98 17.09 -9.36 17.68
CA PHE A 98 17.81 -10.60 17.40
C PHE A 98 18.53 -11.13 18.65
N ILE A 99 19.27 -10.27 19.36
CA ILE A 99 19.97 -10.61 20.61
C ILE A 99 18.98 -11.01 21.72
N LEU A 100 17.84 -10.34 21.82
CA LEU A 100 16.84 -10.57 22.88
C LEU A 100 15.85 -11.71 22.55
N SER A 101 15.80 -12.16 21.29
CA SER A 101 14.86 -13.18 20.81
C SER A 101 14.87 -14.52 21.57
N PRO A 102 16.00 -15.03 22.12
CA PRO A 102 15.96 -16.27 22.91
C PRO A 102 15.23 -16.12 24.24
N VAL A 103 15.06 -14.89 24.75
CA VAL A 103 14.44 -14.62 26.06
C VAL A 103 13.04 -14.04 25.91
N ILE A 104 12.80 -13.21 24.88
CA ILE A 104 11.56 -12.45 24.72
C ILE A 104 11.05 -12.56 23.27
N LYS A 105 9.80 -13.00 23.09
CA LYS A 105 9.13 -12.94 21.78
C LYS A 105 8.63 -11.52 21.49
N ILE A 106 9.47 -10.72 20.84
CA ILE A 106 9.10 -9.39 20.35
C ILE A 106 8.70 -9.50 18.87
N LYS A 107 7.54 -8.93 18.49
CA LYS A 107 7.16 -8.76 17.08
C LYS A 107 7.61 -7.38 16.61
N PRO A 108 8.76 -7.24 15.91
CA PRO A 108 9.24 -5.94 15.47
C PRO A 108 8.27 -5.37 14.42
N THR A 109 7.64 -4.24 14.77
CA THR A 109 6.73 -3.54 13.85
C THR A 109 7.50 -2.61 12.90
N PHE A 110 8.71 -2.20 13.31
CA PHE A 110 9.63 -1.34 12.57
C PHE A 110 10.85 -2.16 12.14
N THR A 111 10.94 -2.50 10.86
CA THR A 111 12.00 -3.33 10.29
C THR A 111 12.62 -2.65 9.05
N PRO A 112 13.88 -2.94 8.70
CA PRO A 112 14.54 -2.38 7.53
C PRO A 112 13.73 -2.60 6.25
N MET A 113 13.13 -3.79 6.09
CA MET A 113 12.25 -4.12 4.97
C MET A 113 11.04 -3.18 4.89
N ARG A 114 10.36 -2.91 6.03
CA ARG A 114 9.22 -1.98 6.05
C ARG A 114 9.63 -0.54 5.77
N VAL A 115 10.80 -0.13 6.27
CA VAL A 115 11.35 1.20 5.99
C VAL A 115 11.69 1.34 4.50
N ALA A 116 12.32 0.32 3.91
CA ALA A 116 12.60 0.28 2.48
C ALA A 116 11.33 0.37 1.65
N LEU A 117 10.32 -0.47 1.95
CA LEU A 117 9.01 -0.42 1.28
C LEU A 117 8.34 0.96 1.38
N ALA A 118 8.45 1.64 2.52
CA ALA A 118 7.90 2.98 2.74
C ALA A 118 8.76 4.11 2.13
N GLY A 119 9.98 3.82 1.67
CA GLY A 119 10.93 4.82 1.16
C GLY A 119 11.22 4.71 -0.34
N THR A 120 10.95 3.56 -0.98
CA THR A 120 11.23 3.34 -2.39
C THR A 120 9.96 3.29 -3.25
N TYR A 121 10.13 3.51 -4.56
CA TYR A 121 9.06 3.49 -5.55
C TYR A 121 8.65 2.04 -5.88
N HIS A 122 7.36 1.73 -5.81
CA HIS A 122 6.84 0.41 -6.17
C HIS A 122 5.49 0.56 -6.87
N TYR A 123 5.53 0.84 -8.16
CA TYR A 123 4.35 0.87 -9.01
C TYR A 123 4.58 0.00 -10.24
N TYR A 124 3.51 -0.53 -10.80
CA TYR A 124 3.57 -1.50 -11.88
C TYR A 124 2.78 -0.99 -13.08
N SER A 125 3.22 -1.38 -14.27
CA SER A 125 2.51 -1.06 -15.51
C SER A 125 1.48 -2.15 -15.81
N CYS A 126 0.23 -1.76 -16.04
CA CYS A 126 -0.84 -2.61 -16.54
C CYS A 126 -1.01 -2.51 -18.07
N GLU A 127 -0.05 -1.92 -18.81
CA GLU A 127 -0.14 -1.71 -20.26
C GLU A 127 -0.40 -3.00 -21.05
N ARG A 128 0.18 -4.12 -20.61
CA ARG A 128 -0.07 -5.43 -21.23
C ARG A 128 -1.53 -5.87 -21.07
N ALA A 129 -2.14 -5.61 -19.92
CA ALA A 129 -3.54 -5.93 -19.67
C ALA A 129 -4.46 -5.02 -20.52
N LYS A 130 -4.14 -3.72 -20.62
CA LYS A 130 -4.88 -2.78 -21.49
C LYS A 130 -4.85 -3.23 -22.96
N LYS A 131 -3.68 -3.66 -23.43
CA LYS A 131 -3.48 -4.06 -24.82
C LYS A 131 -4.16 -5.40 -25.16
N ASP A 132 -3.96 -6.41 -24.33
CA ASP A 132 -4.31 -7.79 -24.69
C ASP A 132 -5.74 -8.18 -24.29
N MET A 133 -6.33 -7.54 -23.26
CA MET A 133 -7.68 -7.83 -22.76
C MET A 133 -8.53 -6.57 -22.54
N ALA A 134 -8.15 -5.42 -23.13
CA ALA A 134 -8.86 -4.14 -23.00
C ALA A 134 -9.12 -3.70 -21.54
N TYR A 135 -8.26 -4.13 -20.60
CA TYR A 135 -8.42 -3.82 -19.18
C TYR A 135 -8.45 -2.31 -18.93
N LYS A 136 -9.42 -1.86 -18.13
CA LYS A 136 -9.44 -0.51 -17.56
C LYS A 136 -10.00 -0.59 -16.13
N PRO A 137 -9.39 0.12 -15.16
CA PRO A 137 -9.95 0.21 -13.81
C PRO A 137 -11.40 0.72 -13.86
N VAL A 138 -12.30 0.03 -13.16
CA VAL A 138 -13.73 0.35 -13.10
C VAL A 138 -14.07 1.26 -11.90
N VAL A 139 -13.22 1.26 -10.87
CA VAL A 139 -13.31 2.12 -9.68
C VAL A 139 -12.06 2.99 -9.59
N SER A 140 -12.24 4.31 -9.49
CA SER A 140 -11.11 5.22 -9.26
C SER A 140 -10.58 5.10 -7.83
N LEU A 141 -9.33 5.49 -7.60
CA LEU A 141 -8.71 5.40 -6.28
C LEU A 141 -9.44 6.24 -5.23
N ASP A 142 -9.99 7.40 -5.62
CA ASP A 142 -10.78 8.23 -4.71
C ASP A 142 -12.08 7.56 -4.28
N GLN A 143 -12.81 6.94 -5.22
CA GLN A 143 -14.00 6.15 -4.90
C GLN A 143 -13.65 4.94 -4.04
N ALA A 144 -12.52 4.27 -4.32
CA ALA A 144 -12.05 3.14 -3.54
C ALA A 144 -11.75 3.53 -2.08
N ILE A 145 -11.08 4.67 -1.87
CA ILE A 145 -10.79 5.19 -0.52
C ILE A 145 -12.10 5.50 0.21
N GLU A 146 -13.04 6.20 -0.44
CA GLU A 146 -14.33 6.54 0.14
C GLU A 146 -15.11 5.28 0.57
N ARG A 147 -15.29 4.32 -0.35
CA ARG A 147 -15.98 3.04 -0.08
C ARG A 147 -15.31 2.27 1.04
N THR A 148 -13.98 2.25 1.07
CA THR A 148 -13.21 1.60 2.14
C THR A 148 -13.51 2.27 3.48
N VAL A 149 -13.40 3.60 3.59
CA VAL A 149 -13.66 4.35 4.82
C VAL A 149 -15.11 4.18 5.31
N GLN A 150 -16.08 4.09 4.40
CA GLN A 150 -17.49 3.84 4.72
C GLN A 150 -17.72 2.40 5.21
N SER A 151 -16.98 1.42 4.69
CA SER A 151 -17.11 0.00 5.07
C SER A 151 -16.58 -0.32 6.47
N TYR A 152 -15.73 0.54 7.04
CA TYR A 152 -15.13 0.35 8.37
C TYR A 152 -15.52 1.46 9.39
N PRO A 153 -16.82 1.65 9.69
CA PRO A 153 -17.25 2.71 10.60
C PRO A 153 -16.71 2.52 12.02
N HIS A 154 -16.57 1.27 12.47
CA HIS A 154 -16.04 0.91 13.80
C HIS A 154 -14.54 1.26 13.99
N LEU A 155 -13.83 1.59 12.90
CA LEU A 155 -12.43 2.02 12.97
C LEU A 155 -12.27 3.53 13.10
N ARG A 156 -13.35 4.30 12.91
CA ARG A 156 -13.33 5.76 13.02
C ARG A 156 -12.98 6.18 14.45
N ARG A 157 -12.19 7.25 14.57
CA ARG A 157 -11.91 7.86 15.87
C ARG A 157 -13.16 8.61 16.32
N ALA A 158 -13.65 8.29 17.53
CA ALA A 158 -14.69 9.08 18.18
C ALA A 158 -14.21 10.53 18.32
N SER A 159 -15.07 11.46 17.93
CA SER A 159 -14.83 12.91 17.99
C SER A 159 -14.58 13.39 19.41
#